data_AF-A0A9N8V0R7-F1
#
_entry.id   AF-A0A9N8V0R7-F1
#
_cell.length_a   1.000
_cell.length_b   1.000
_cell.length_c   1.000
_cell.angle_alpha   90.00
_cell.angle_beta   90.00
_cell.angle_gamma   90.00
#
_symmetry.space_group_name_H-M   'P 1'
#
loop_
_entity.id
_entity.type
_entity.pdbx_description
1 polymer ?
#
loop_
_entity_poly.entity_id
_entity_poly.type
_entity_poly.pdbx_seq_one_letter_code
_entity_poly.pdbx_strand_id
1 'polypeptide(L)'
;MFGGYTSKRNIAETFNIEPKQLRYWIRKKEQLLSVRPHIKRLNIGAKPRYPILEDELLHGRIQFIALYPNISECKWGEKWLAGFMRHYKLSNRRRTTVSQRLPDDLIEKQQEF
;
A
#
# COMPACT_ATOMS: atom_id res chain seq x y z
N MET A 1 8.39 25.15 3.43
CA MET A 1 9.07 24.38 2.37
C MET A 1 9.49 23.03 2.94
N PHE A 2 8.75 21.95 2.72
CA PHE A 2 9.13 20.61 3.18
C PHE A 2 9.15 19.67 1.98
N GLY A 3 10.30 19.57 1.34
CA GLY A 3 10.47 18.81 0.11
C GLY A 3 11.92 18.77 -0.31
N GLY A 4 12.77 18.23 0.57
CA GLY A 4 14.16 17.96 0.25
C GLY A 4 14.47 16.54 0.66
N TYR A 5 14.96 15.72 -0.28
CA TYR A 5 15.55 14.43 0.04
C TYR A 5 16.67 14.66 1.07
N THR A 6 16.39 14.42 2.35
CA THR A 6 17.37 14.63 3.42
C THR A 6 18.50 13.63 3.23
N SER A 7 19.69 14.13 2.88
CA SER A 7 20.87 13.29 2.75
C SER A 7 21.15 12.56 4.06
N LYS A 8 21.74 11.35 4.02
CA LYS A 8 22.11 10.62 5.23
C LYS A 8 23.04 11.44 6.14
N ARG A 9 23.84 12.36 5.57
CA ARG A 9 24.68 13.28 6.35
C ARG A 9 23.82 14.33 7.06
N ASN A 10 22.88 14.97 6.36
CA ASN A 10 22.01 15.99 6.96
C ASN A 10 21.16 15.40 8.10
N ILE A 11 20.67 14.16 7.94
CA ILE A 11 19.97 13.46 9.02
C ILE A 11 20.92 13.24 10.21
N ALA A 12 22.14 12.78 9.94
CA ALA A 12 23.11 12.52 10.99
C ALA A 12 23.47 13.81 11.77
N GLU A 13 23.67 14.92 11.06
CA GLU A 13 23.88 16.25 11.65
C GLU A 13 22.67 16.70 12.50
N THR A 14 21.45 16.52 11.99
CA THR A 14 20.22 16.90 12.71
C THR A 14 20.10 16.22 14.06
N PHE A 15 20.49 14.94 14.13
CA PHE A 15 20.43 14.15 15.36
C PHE A 15 21.74 14.13 16.14
N ASN A 16 22.75 14.90 15.72
CA ASN A 16 24.10 14.90 16.29
C ASN A 16 24.70 13.49 16.45
N ILE A 17 24.57 12.68 15.39
CA ILE A 17 25.10 11.32 15.31
C ILE A 17 26.10 11.20 14.16
N GLU A 18 26.95 10.18 14.18
CA GLU A 18 27.89 9.97 13.08
C GLU A 18 27.16 9.35 11.87
N PRO A 19 27.40 9.82 10.62
CA PRO A 19 26.83 9.22 9.42
C PRO A 19 27.13 7.71 9.26
N LYS A 20 28.20 7.22 9.89
CA LYS A 20 28.56 5.80 9.93
C LYS A 20 27.59 5.00 10.81
N GLN A 21 27.21 5.54 11.97
CA GLN A 21 26.22 4.93 12.86
C GLN A 21 24.86 4.84 12.17
N LEU A 22 24.41 5.93 11.53
CA LEU A 22 23.15 5.94 10.78
C LEU A 22 23.12 4.87 9.68
N ARG A 23 24.21 4.75 8.90
CA ARG A 23 24.33 3.70 7.86
C ARG A 23 24.31 2.30 8.45
N TYR A 24 25.01 2.09 9.55
CA TYR A 24 25.03 0.81 10.26
C TYR A 24 23.65 0.41 10.78
N TRP A 25 22.92 1.34 11.39
CA TRP A 25 21.55 1.10 11.88
C TRP A 25 20.56 0.84 10.76
N ILE A 26 20.66 1.56 9.64
CA ILE A 26 19.82 1.27 8.45
C ILE A 26 20.06 -0.17 7.97
N ARG A 27 21.31 -0.62 7.92
CA ARG A 27 21.66 -1.99 7.51
C ARG A 27 21.15 -3.05 8.50
N LYS A 28 21.24 -2.78 9.80
CA LYS A 28 20.82 -3.70 10.88
C LYS A 28 19.40 -3.45 11.38
N LYS A 29 18.58 -2.73 10.61
CA LYS A 29 17.26 -2.27 11.05
C LYS A 29 16.39 -3.38 11.61
N GLU A 30 16.28 -4.51 10.91
CA GLU A 30 15.42 -5.62 11.33
C GLU A 30 15.94 -6.30 12.62
N GLN A 31 17.26 -6.44 12.77
CA GLN A 31 17.88 -6.95 14.00
C GLN A 31 17.68 -5.99 15.19
N LEU A 32 17.76 -4.68 14.95
CA LEU A 32 17.52 -3.68 16.00
C LEU A 32 16.04 -3.65 16.42
N LEU A 33 15.12 -3.85 15.48
CA LEU A 33 13.69 -3.95 15.76
C LEU A 33 13.34 -5.23 16.54
N SER A 34 14.03 -6.35 16.27
CA SER A 34 13.77 -7.62 16.97
C SER A 34 14.22 -7.62 18.43
N VAL A 35 15.28 -6.89 18.79
CA VAL A 35 15.79 -6.79 20.17
C VAL A 35 14.80 -6.08 21.10
N ARG A 36 13.96 -5.17 20.58
CA ARG A 36 12.93 -4.48 21.36
C ARG A 36 11.61 -4.41 20.57
N PRO A 37 10.87 -5.54 20.49
CA PRO A 37 9.65 -5.62 19.70
C PRO A 37 8.53 -4.71 20.23
N HIS A 38 8.60 -4.33 21.51
CA HIS A 38 7.64 -3.44 22.16
C HIS A 38 7.84 -1.94 21.83
N ILE A 39 8.94 -1.54 21.18
CA ILE A 39 9.12 -0.14 20.78
C ILE A 39 8.12 0.17 19.68
N LYS A 40 7.03 0.84 20.06
CA LYS A 40 6.05 1.38 19.12
C LYS A 40 6.77 2.32 18.17
N ARG A 41 6.61 2.12 16.87
CA ARG A 41 7.06 3.09 15.87
C ARG A 41 6.40 4.44 16.21
N LEU A 42 7.20 5.50 16.37
CA LEU A 42 6.65 6.85 16.59
C LEU A 42 5.76 7.30 15.42
N ASN A 43 6.04 6.81 14.21
CA ASN A 43 5.31 7.10 12.98
C ASN A 43 4.44 5.89 12.56
N ILE A 44 3.65 5.35 13.47
CA ILE A 44 2.45 4.63 13.01
C ILE A 44 1.57 5.75 12.43
N GLY A 45 1.29 5.71 11.13
CA GLY A 45 0.39 6.69 10.52
C GLY A 45 -0.97 6.72 11.23
N ALA A 46 -1.87 7.61 10.80
CA ALA A 46 -3.21 7.69 11.38
C ALA A 46 -3.82 6.30 11.52
N LYS A 47 -4.30 5.96 12.73
CA LYS A 47 -4.90 4.65 12.96
C LYS A 47 -6.11 4.47 12.03
N PRO A 48 -6.33 3.26 11.49
CA PRO A 48 -7.58 2.88 10.83
C PRO A 48 -8.78 3.32 11.66
N ARG A 49 -9.78 3.92 11.02
CA ARG A 49 -11.03 4.29 11.71
C ARG A 49 -11.81 3.04 12.10
N TYR A 50 -11.71 1.98 11.29
CA TYR A 50 -12.41 0.71 11.48
C TYR A 50 -11.43 -0.46 11.32
N PRO A 51 -10.56 -0.73 12.32
CA PRO A 51 -9.47 -1.68 12.16
C PRO A 51 -9.95 -3.12 11.89
N ILE A 52 -11.02 -3.57 12.53
CA ILE A 52 -11.56 -4.94 12.36
C ILE A 52 -12.12 -5.12 10.94
N LEU A 53 -12.93 -4.17 10.50
CA LEU A 53 -13.54 -4.19 9.18
C LEU A 53 -12.49 -4.09 8.06
N GLU A 54 -11.51 -3.18 8.22
CA GLU A 54 -10.42 -3.04 7.25
C GLU A 54 -9.61 -4.36 7.15
N ASP A 55 -9.43 -5.07 8.27
CA ASP A 55 -8.80 -6.40 8.31
C ASP A 55 -9.64 -7.48 7.61
N GLU A 56 -10.94 -7.54 7.88
CA GLU A 56 -11.86 -8.48 7.23
C GLU A 56 -11.93 -8.26 5.71
N LEU A 57 -11.94 -6.99 5.28
CA LEU A 57 -11.96 -6.61 3.87
C LEU A 57 -10.64 -6.97 3.18
N LEU A 58 -9.49 -6.71 3.82
CA LEU A 58 -8.18 -7.06 3.27
C LEU A 58 -8.03 -8.56 3.07
N HIS A 59 -8.47 -9.36 4.05
CA HIS A 59 -8.38 -10.82 4.00
C HIS A 59 -9.46 -11.47 3.13
N GLY A 60 -10.31 -10.68 2.45
CA GLY A 60 -11.36 -11.17 1.58
C GLY A 60 -12.45 -11.98 2.30
N ARG A 61 -12.53 -11.88 3.63
CA ARG A 61 -13.58 -12.52 4.43
C ARG A 61 -14.94 -11.92 4.16
N ILE A 62 -14.95 -10.65 3.76
CA ILE A 62 -16.14 -9.95 3.30
C ILE A 62 -15.83 -9.28 1.98
N GLN A 63 -16.75 -9.41 1.02
CA GLN A 63 -16.65 -8.75 -0.27
C GLN A 63 -17.29 -7.37 -0.20
N PHE A 64 -16.59 -6.35 -0.70
CA PHE A 64 -17.10 -4.98 -0.71
C PHE A 64 -18.45 -4.87 -1.42
N ILE A 65 -18.62 -5.62 -2.53
CA ILE A 65 -19.85 -5.68 -3.33
C ILE A 65 -21.01 -6.30 -2.54
N ALA A 66 -20.73 -7.25 -1.64
CA ALA A 66 -21.76 -7.88 -0.82
C ALA A 66 -22.22 -6.98 0.34
N LEU A 67 -21.31 -6.16 0.88
CA LEU A 67 -21.60 -5.19 1.95
C LEU A 67 -22.29 -3.93 1.43
N TYR A 68 -21.91 -3.47 0.23
CA TYR A 68 -22.42 -2.25 -0.41
C TYR A 68 -22.66 -2.54 -1.90
N PRO A 69 -23.82 -3.15 -2.22
CA PRO A 69 -24.18 -3.43 -3.62
C PRO A 69 -24.38 -2.14 -4.43
N ASN A 70 -24.71 -1.03 -3.77
CA ASN A 70 -24.76 0.30 -4.38
C ASN A 70 -23.69 1.23 -3.80
N ILE A 71 -23.01 2.00 -4.66
CA ILE A 71 -22.02 3.01 -4.27
C ILE A 71 -22.66 4.11 -3.41
N SER A 72 -23.93 4.45 -3.64
CA SER A 72 -24.65 5.44 -2.84
C SER A 72 -24.89 4.98 -1.39
N GLU A 73 -24.91 3.67 -1.15
CA GLU A 73 -25.08 3.07 0.18
C GLU A 73 -23.76 2.91 0.92
N CYS A 74 -22.63 3.19 0.24
CA CYS A 74 -21.32 3.17 0.86
C CYS A 74 -21.26 4.18 2.01
N LYS A 75 -21.24 3.67 3.25
CA LYS A 75 -21.17 4.49 4.47
C LYS A 75 -19.86 5.30 4.59
N TRP A 76 -18.90 5.07 3.70
CA TRP A 76 -17.57 5.66 3.77
C TRP A 76 -17.27 6.49 2.52
N GLY A 77 -16.79 7.72 2.73
CA GLY A 77 -16.39 8.59 1.63
C GLY A 77 -15.02 8.23 1.03
N GLU A 78 -14.69 8.84 -0.10
CA GLU A 78 -13.43 8.66 -0.83
C GLU A 78 -12.18 8.82 0.05
N LYS A 79 -12.24 9.71 1.05
CA LYS A 79 -11.15 9.92 2.02
C LYS A 79 -10.83 8.66 2.81
N TRP A 80 -11.86 7.89 3.20
CA TRP A 80 -11.65 6.63 3.91
C TRP A 80 -11.06 5.58 2.96
N LEU A 81 -11.56 5.46 1.73
CA LEU A 81 -11.02 4.54 0.74
C LEU A 81 -9.53 4.83 0.43
N ALA A 82 -9.17 6.10 0.25
CA ALA A 82 -7.79 6.53 0.06
C ALA A 82 -6.93 6.21 1.30
N GLY A 83 -7.47 6.38 2.50
CA GLY A 83 -6.83 5.99 3.75
C GLY A 83 -6.57 4.50 3.84
N PHE A 84 -7.59 3.68 3.57
CA PHE A 84 -7.52 2.22 3.51
C PHE A 84 -6.44 1.76 2.52
N MET A 85 -6.48 2.25 1.28
CA MET A 85 -5.47 1.91 0.27
C MET A 85 -4.05 2.27 0.73
N ARG A 86 -3.87 3.42 1.38
CA ARG A 86 -2.57 3.86 1.90
C ARG A 86 -2.08 2.97 3.06
N HIS A 87 -2.96 2.59 3.99
CA HIS A 87 -2.59 1.76 5.15
C HIS A 87 -2.06 0.39 4.72
N TYR A 88 -2.72 -0.22 3.74
CA TYR A 88 -2.38 -1.56 3.25
C TYR A 88 -1.50 -1.54 2.00
N LYS A 89 -0.99 -0.37 1.59
CA LYS A 89 -0.14 -0.17 0.40
C LYS A 89 -0.76 -0.74 -0.88
N LEU A 90 -2.09 -0.67 -0.98
CA LEU A 90 -2.85 -1.07 -2.16
C LEU A 90 -2.71 0.03 -3.22
N SER A 91 -2.69 -0.37 -4.47
CA SER A 91 -2.66 0.57 -5.59
C SER A 91 -3.71 0.19 -6.61
N ASN A 92 -4.39 1.20 -7.16
CA ASN A 92 -5.27 1.04 -8.32
C ASN A 92 -4.45 0.86 -9.60
N ARG A 93 -3.49 -0.06 -9.61
CA ARG A 93 -2.79 -0.43 -10.84
C ARG A 93 -3.63 -1.47 -11.55
N ARG A 94 -4.45 -1.02 -12.50
CA ARG A 94 -4.98 -1.91 -13.54
C ARG A 94 -3.82 -2.29 -14.45
N ARG A 95 -3.33 -3.52 -14.36
CA ARG A 95 -2.49 -4.07 -15.42
C ARG A 95 -3.43 -4.34 -16.59
N THR A 96 -3.64 -3.35 -17.45
CA THR A 96 -4.37 -3.51 -18.71
C THR A 96 -3.47 -4.22 -19.71
N THR A 97 -3.08 -5.47 -19.43
CA THR A 97 -2.83 -6.38 -20.54
C THR A 97 -4.22 -6.86 -20.96
N VAL A 98 -4.95 -5.98 -21.65
CA VAL A 98 -6.01 -6.46 -22.54
C VAL A 98 -5.24 -7.07 -23.70
N SER A 99 -4.77 -8.30 -23.51
CA SER A 99 -4.50 -9.15 -24.66
C SER A 99 -5.82 -9.16 -25.42
N GLN A 100 -5.83 -8.64 -26.64
CA GLN A 100 -6.97 -8.83 -27.52
C GLN A 100 -7.20 -10.34 -27.54
N ARG A 101 -8.31 -10.79 -26.93
CA ARG A 101 -8.73 -12.17 -27.11
C ARG A 101 -9.06 -12.27 -28.59
N LEU A 102 -8.39 -13.16 -29.31
CA LEU A 102 -8.73 -13.37 -30.71
C LEU A 102 -10.22 -13.78 -30.73
N PRO A 103 -11.02 -13.21 -31.64
CA PRO A 103 -12.41 -13.62 -31.82
C PRO A 103 -12.48 -15.13 -32.01
N ASP A 104 -13.47 -15.78 -31.39
CA ASP A 104 -13.58 -17.24 -31.42
C ASP A 104 -13.76 -17.76 -32.87
N ASP A 105 -14.21 -16.90 -33.79
CA ASP A 105 -14.47 -17.13 -35.23
C ASP A 105 -13.27 -16.86 -36.16
N LEU A 106 -12.06 -16.61 -35.63
CA LEU A 106 -10.90 -16.24 -36.44
C LEU A 106 -10.45 -17.34 -37.43
N ILE A 107 -10.55 -18.61 -37.03
CA ILE A 107 -10.11 -19.76 -37.84
C ILE A 107 -11.05 -19.95 -39.04
N GLU A 108 -12.36 -19.77 -38.84
CA GLU A 108 -13.37 -19.91 -39.90
C GLU A 108 -13.16 -18.86 -40.99
N LYS A 109 -12.93 -17.59 -40.60
CA LYS A 109 -12.65 -16.50 -41.54
C LYS A 109 -11.36 -16.65 -42.34
N GLN A 110 -10.36 -17.37 -41.81
CA GLN A 110 -9.11 -17.63 -42.53
C GLN A 110 -9.27 -18.66 -43.64
N GLN A 111 -10.29 -19.51 -43.57
CA GLN A 111 -10.56 -20.55 -44.57
C GLN A 111 -11.45 -20.05 -45.73
N GLU A 112 -12.07 -18.89 -45.58
CA GLU A 112 -12.92 -18.27 -46.61
C GLU A 112 -12.15 -17.39 -47.63
N PHE A 113 -10.83 -17.17 -47.44
CA PHE A 113 -9.97 -16.39 -48.34
C PHE A 113 -9.20 -17.23 -49.36
#